data_AF-A0A3N2DG85-F1
#
_entry.id   AF-A0A3N2DG85-F1
#
_cell.length_a   1.000
_cell.length_b   1.000
_cell.length_c   1.000
_cell.angle_alpha   90.00
_cell.angle_beta   90.00
_cell.angle_gamma   90.00
#
_symmetry.space_group_name_H-M   'P 1'
#
loop_
_entity.id
_entity.type
_entity.pdbx_description
1 polymer ?
#
loop_
_entity_poly.entity_id
_entity_poly.type
_entity_poly.pdbx_seq_one_letter_code
_entity_poly.pdbx_strand_id
1 'polypeptide(L)'
;MGVLCFGYVSFGQHTLTASEGSAEKVVGAKTIEAGSGVLIASGEQLQLGAVGKINLQSNTTAILVSPTWSIGNGEVDVLEELSRLAAEVKKIASTCASHTHPKVAVSSSAGSWNASGAAAGEVKSRVDGVRR
;
A
#
# COMPACT_ATOMS: atom_id res chain seq x y z
N MET A 1 -13.60 51.94 15.99
CA MET A 1 -13.70 50.47 16.01
C MET A 1 -13.83 49.99 14.57
N GLY A 2 -12.76 49.45 13.99
CA GLY A 2 -12.75 48.97 12.61
C GLY A 2 -13.22 47.52 12.57
N VAL A 3 -14.36 47.26 11.95
CA VAL A 3 -14.82 45.91 11.65
C VAL A 3 -13.99 45.40 10.47
N LEU A 4 -13.10 44.45 10.72
CA LEU A 4 -12.44 43.68 9.67
C LEU A 4 -13.48 42.74 9.07
N CYS A 5 -13.97 43.09 7.89
CA CYS A 5 -14.82 42.22 7.09
C CYS A 5 -13.92 41.15 6.46
N PHE A 6 -13.88 39.95 7.04
CA PHE A 6 -13.28 38.78 6.41
C PHE A 6 -14.22 38.31 5.30
N GLY A 7 -14.01 38.81 4.08
CA GLY A 7 -14.67 38.28 2.89
C GLY A 7 -14.21 36.85 2.64
N TYR A 8 -15.15 35.91 2.58
CA TYR A 8 -14.86 34.58 2.08
C TYR A 8 -14.77 34.66 0.54
N VAL A 9 -13.62 34.30 -0.03
CA VAL A 9 -13.46 34.25 -1.49
C VAL A 9 -14.10 32.96 -2.00
N SER A 10 -15.28 33.07 -2.62
CA SER A 10 -15.92 31.96 -3.34
C SER A 10 -15.39 31.93 -4.76
N PHE A 11 -14.52 30.97 -5.08
CA PHE A 11 -14.17 30.68 -6.47
C PHE A 11 -15.36 30.02 -7.19
N GLY A 12 -15.46 30.21 -8.51
CA GLY A 12 -16.58 29.70 -9.30
C GLY A 12 -16.80 28.20 -9.12
N GLN A 13 -18.05 27.80 -8.89
CA GLN A 13 -18.44 26.40 -8.84
C GLN A 13 -18.62 25.88 -10.26
N HIS A 14 -18.00 24.74 -10.57
CA HIS A 14 -18.23 24.02 -11.81
C HIS A 14 -18.74 22.62 -11.48
N THR A 15 -19.89 22.26 -12.03
CA THR A 15 -20.50 20.96 -11.83
C THR A 15 -20.76 20.34 -13.19
N LEU A 16 -20.16 19.19 -13.44
CA LEU A 16 -20.46 18.36 -14.61
C LEU A 16 -21.28 17.17 -14.13
N THR A 17 -22.43 16.97 -14.75
CA THR A 17 -23.27 15.79 -14.53
C THR A 17 -23.33 15.02 -15.83
N ALA A 18 -22.98 13.73 -15.79
CA ALA A 18 -23.12 12.82 -16.92
C ALA A 18 -24.10 11.72 -16.50
N SER A 19 -25.08 11.43 -17.35
CA SER A 19 -26.03 10.34 -17.09
C SER A 19 -25.38 8.97 -17.29
N GLU A 20 -24.48 8.85 -18.27
CA GLU A 20 -23.76 7.62 -18.61
C GLU A 20 -22.43 7.97 -19.30
N GLY A 21 -21.44 7.09 -19.20
CA GLY A 21 -20.21 7.10 -20.01
C GLY A 21 -19.49 8.44 -20.17
N SER A 22 -18.73 8.87 -19.16
CA SER A 22 -17.85 10.05 -19.26
C SER A 22 -16.40 9.64 -19.48
N ALA A 23 -15.75 10.23 -20.48
CA ALA A 23 -14.34 10.00 -20.78
C ALA A 23 -13.58 11.33 -20.83
N GLU A 24 -12.49 11.42 -20.09
CA GLU A 24 -11.55 12.55 -20.13
C GLU A 24 -10.20 12.03 -20.63
N LYS A 25 -9.75 12.53 -21.80
CA LYS A 25 -8.46 12.20 -22.37
C LYS A 25 -7.54 13.41 -22.30
N VAL A 26 -6.40 13.25 -21.62
CA VAL A 26 -5.35 14.26 -21.56
C VAL A 26 -4.15 13.76 -22.37
N VAL A 27 -3.71 14.55 -23.35
CA VAL A 27 -2.55 14.23 -24.21
C VAL A 27 -1.22 14.60 -23.52
N GLY A 28 -1.26 15.59 -22.62
CA GLY A 28 -0.13 16.05 -21.81
C GLY A 28 -0.22 15.62 -20.34
N ALA A 29 0.31 16.46 -19.44
CA ALA A 29 0.23 16.24 -18.00
C ALA A 29 -1.07 16.82 -17.41
N LYS A 30 -1.69 16.09 -16.48
CA LYS A 30 -2.79 16.57 -15.66
C LYS A 30 -2.34 16.65 -14.20
N THR A 31 -2.50 17.82 -13.59
CA THR A 31 -2.26 18.05 -12.16
C THR A 31 -3.56 18.48 -11.51
N ILE A 32 -3.91 17.88 -10.37
CA ILE A 32 -5.07 18.25 -9.55
C ILE A 32 -4.56 18.63 -8.18
N GLU A 33 -4.77 19.89 -7.79
CA GLU A 33 -4.41 20.41 -6.47
C GLU A 33 -5.69 20.88 -5.77
N ALA A 34 -5.93 20.40 -4.56
CA ALA A 34 -7.06 20.79 -3.75
C ALA A 34 -6.61 21.10 -2.32
N GLY A 35 -6.95 22.30 -1.82
CA GLY A 35 -6.52 22.76 -0.50
C GLY A 35 -7.22 22.06 0.67
N SER A 36 -8.44 21.54 0.47
CA SER A 36 -9.17 20.76 1.48
C SER A 36 -9.09 19.26 1.22
N GLY A 37 -9.35 18.83 -0.02
CA GLY A 37 -9.23 17.44 -0.43
C GLY A 37 -9.84 17.15 -1.79
N VAL A 38 -9.58 15.94 -2.29
CA VAL A 38 -10.18 15.38 -3.49
C VAL A 38 -10.93 14.11 -3.08
N LEU A 39 -12.22 14.03 -3.40
CA LEU A 39 -13.01 12.81 -3.21
C LEU A 39 -13.25 12.17 -4.58
N ILE A 40 -12.88 10.89 -4.69
CA ILE A 40 -13.20 10.05 -5.84
C ILE A 40 -14.02 8.88 -5.31
N ALA A 41 -15.29 8.83 -5.68
CA ALA A 41 -16.17 7.72 -5.34
C ALA A 41 -16.51 6.94 -6.61
N SER A 42 -16.45 5.62 -6.54
CA SER A 42 -16.92 4.71 -7.59
C SER A 42 -17.95 3.75 -6.99
N GLY A 43 -19.02 3.46 -7.74
CA GLY A 43 -20.08 2.57 -7.28
C GLY A 43 -19.67 1.09 -7.27
N GLU A 44 -18.75 0.69 -8.14
CA GLU A 44 -18.30 -0.69 -8.27
C GLU A 44 -16.77 -0.78 -8.17
N GLN A 45 -16.06 -0.26 -9.17
CA GLN A 45 -14.60 -0.38 -9.25
C GLN A 45 -13.95 0.97 -9.61
N LEU A 46 -12.85 1.28 -8.93
CA LEU A 46 -11.90 2.32 -9.35
C LEU A 46 -10.63 1.62 -9.86
N GLN A 47 -10.25 1.88 -11.11
CA GLN A 47 -9.02 1.36 -11.70
C GLN A 47 -8.04 2.50 -11.96
N LEU A 48 -6.82 2.36 -11.44
CA LEU A 48 -5.71 3.29 -11.71
C LEU A 48 -4.59 2.49 -12.37
N GLY A 49 -4.24 2.87 -13.60
CA GLY A 49 -3.18 2.23 -14.38
C GLY A 49 -2.11 3.25 -14.77
N ALA A 50 -0.84 2.85 -14.65
CA ALA A 50 0.29 3.62 -15.17
C ALA A 50 1.26 2.69 -15.90
N VAL A 51 1.81 3.15 -17.03
CA VAL A 51 2.88 2.42 -17.74
C VAL A 51 4.19 2.44 -16.93
N GLY A 52 4.43 3.54 -16.21
CA GLY A 52 5.59 3.71 -15.33
C GLY A 52 5.28 3.28 -13.89
N LYS A 53 4.91 4.27 -13.05
CA LYS A 53 4.68 4.06 -11.62
C LYS A 53 3.44 4.84 -11.16
N ILE A 54 2.72 4.28 -10.20
CA ILE A 54 1.75 5.02 -9.37
C ILE A 54 2.43 5.29 -8.04
N ASN A 55 2.54 6.56 -7.64
CA ASN A 55 3.12 6.96 -6.36
C ASN A 55 2.03 7.57 -5.49
N LEU A 56 1.74 6.94 -4.34
CA LEU A 56 0.75 7.37 -3.37
C LEU A 56 1.51 7.79 -2.11
N GLN A 57 1.58 9.08 -1.86
CA GLN A 57 2.30 9.65 -0.71
C GLN A 57 1.32 10.46 0.13
N SER A 58 1.37 10.27 1.44
CA SER A 58 0.64 11.07 2.41
C SER A 58 1.61 11.61 3.43
N ASN A 59 1.43 12.86 3.84
CA ASN A 59 2.24 13.47 4.90
C ASN A 59 1.89 12.88 6.28
N THR A 60 0.70 12.29 6.43
CA THR A 60 0.22 11.75 7.71
C THR A 60 -0.12 10.28 7.61
N THR A 61 -1.16 9.93 6.85
CA THR A 61 -1.66 8.55 6.76
C THR A 61 -2.24 8.28 5.38
N ALA A 62 -1.92 7.12 4.82
CA ALA A 62 -2.59 6.54 3.67
C ALA A 62 -3.23 5.22 4.12
N ILE A 63 -4.56 5.15 4.10
CA ILE A 63 -5.30 3.94 4.48
C ILE A 63 -5.70 3.24 3.19
N LEU A 64 -5.16 2.04 2.96
CA LEU A 64 -5.55 1.16 1.87
C LEU A 64 -6.22 -0.06 2.48
N VAL A 65 -7.52 -0.20 2.28
CA VAL A 65 -8.30 -1.33 2.79
C VAL A 65 -8.49 -2.34 1.66
N SER A 66 -7.90 -3.52 1.80
CA SER A 66 -8.15 -4.67 0.93
C SER A 66 -9.47 -5.35 1.34
N PRO A 67 -10.20 -6.03 0.42
CA PRO A 67 -11.31 -6.90 0.83
C PRO A 67 -10.86 -7.86 1.94
N THR A 68 -11.66 -7.91 3.00
CA THR A 68 -11.41 -8.70 4.21
C THR A 68 -11.90 -10.13 4.00
N TRP A 69 -11.11 -10.94 3.29
CA TRP A 69 -11.19 -12.40 3.43
C TRP A 69 -10.21 -12.85 4.51
N SER A 70 -10.57 -12.59 5.78
CA SER A 70 -9.77 -13.06 6.91
C SER A 70 -10.12 -14.52 7.21
N ILE A 71 -9.22 -15.44 6.88
CA ILE A 71 -9.27 -16.80 7.42
C ILE A 71 -8.48 -16.74 8.73
N GLY A 72 -9.14 -16.82 9.88
CA GLY A 72 -8.48 -16.71 11.18
C GLY A 72 -9.42 -16.31 12.31
N ASN A 73 -8.89 -15.70 13.37
CA ASN A 73 -9.63 -15.42 14.62
C ASN A 73 -10.01 -13.93 14.81
N GLY A 74 -9.97 -13.12 13.75
CA GLY A 74 -10.27 -11.68 13.80
C GLY A 74 -9.09 -10.79 14.22
N GLU A 75 -8.07 -11.34 14.88
CA GLU A 75 -6.82 -10.65 15.21
C GLU A 75 -5.67 -11.04 14.27
N VAL A 76 -5.74 -12.24 13.67
CA VAL A 76 -4.75 -12.77 12.74
C VAL A 76 -5.45 -13.23 11.47
N ASP A 77 -4.97 -12.75 10.32
CA ASP A 77 -5.34 -13.25 9.00
C ASP A 77 -4.28 -14.28 8.54
N VAL A 78 -4.68 -15.54 8.40
CA VAL A 78 -3.81 -16.64 7.99
C VAL A 78 -3.26 -16.42 6.57
N LEU A 79 -4.00 -15.76 5.68
CA LEU A 79 -3.50 -15.47 4.32
C LEU A 79 -2.40 -14.41 4.37
N GLU A 80 -2.52 -13.43 5.27
CA GLU A 80 -1.45 -12.47 5.54
C GLU A 80 -0.21 -13.18 6.10
N GLU A 81 -0.38 -14.10 7.06
CA GLU A 81 0.73 -14.87 7.62
C GLU A 81 1.43 -15.76 6.60
N LEU A 82 0.68 -16.42 5.72
CA LEU A 82 1.24 -17.20 4.62
C LEU A 82 2.06 -16.33 3.66
N SER A 83 1.59 -15.11 3.39
CA SER A 83 2.34 -14.15 2.56
C SER A 83 3.64 -13.69 3.24
N ARG A 84 3.61 -13.41 4.56
CA ARG A 84 4.80 -13.06 5.36
C ARG A 84 5.82 -14.21 5.37
N LEU A 85 5.35 -15.45 5.52
CA LEU A 85 6.21 -16.63 5.45
C LEU A 85 6.84 -16.80 4.06
N ALA A 86 6.06 -16.63 2.98
CA ALA A 86 6.56 -16.74 1.62
C ALA A 86 7.64 -15.67 1.31
N ALA A 87 7.48 -14.45 1.82
CA ALA A 87 8.49 -13.40 1.71
C ALA A 87 9.78 -13.78 2.45
N GLU A 88 9.69 -14.38 3.64
CA GLU A 88 10.86 -14.81 4.40
C GLU A 88 11.58 -15.99 3.73
N VAL A 89 10.85 -16.95 3.16
CA VAL A 89 11.43 -18.02 2.34
C VAL A 89 12.20 -17.46 1.14
N LYS A 90 11.67 -16.42 0.47
CA LYS A 90 12.36 -15.75 -0.63
C LYS A 90 13.66 -15.06 -0.18
N LYS A 91 13.66 -14.46 1.02
CA LYS A 91 14.84 -13.83 1.61
C LYS A 91 15.91 -14.85 2.00
N ILE A 92 15.50 -16.00 2.53
CA ILE A 92 16.37 -17.16 2.76
C ILE A 92 16.97 -17.65 1.44
N ALA A 93 16.15 -17.83 0.40
CA ALA A 93 16.62 -18.27 -0.91
C ALA A 93 17.64 -17.29 -1.52
N SER A 94 17.39 -15.98 -1.42
CA SER A 94 18.34 -14.94 -1.86
C SER A 94 19.64 -14.98 -1.06
N THR A 95 19.57 -15.23 0.25
CA THR A 95 20.75 -15.33 1.12
C THR A 95 21.53 -16.62 0.82
N CYS A 96 20.86 -17.72 0.51
CA CYS A 96 21.51 -18.96 0.08
C CYS A 96 22.22 -18.78 -1.26
N ALA A 97 21.56 -18.13 -2.24
CA ALA A 97 22.16 -17.82 -3.53
C ALA A 97 23.44 -16.97 -3.40
N SER A 98 23.51 -16.06 -2.42
CA SER A 98 24.72 -15.27 -2.15
C SER A 98 25.88 -16.08 -1.53
N HIS A 99 25.68 -17.37 -1.24
CA HIS A 99 26.69 -18.31 -0.73
C HIS A 99 27.01 -19.46 -1.70
N THR A 100 26.12 -19.82 -2.62
CA THR A 100 26.24 -21.08 -3.39
C THR A 100 26.77 -20.95 -4.83
N HIS A 101 27.06 -19.74 -5.33
CA HIS A 101 27.59 -19.58 -6.68
C HIS A 101 29.14 -19.60 -6.72
N PRO A 102 29.77 -20.36 -7.62
CA PRO A 102 31.22 -20.29 -7.82
C PRO A 102 31.62 -18.86 -8.17
N LYS A 103 32.63 -18.30 -7.47
CA LYS A 103 33.17 -16.93 -7.63
C LYS A 103 32.41 -15.79 -6.93
N VAL A 104 31.48 -16.06 -6.00
CA VAL A 104 30.99 -15.03 -5.08
C VAL A 104 31.80 -15.04 -3.78
N ALA A 105 32.19 -13.87 -3.28
CA ALA A 105 32.85 -13.76 -1.98
C ALA A 105 31.88 -14.20 -0.88
N VAL A 106 32.37 -14.95 0.11
CA VAL A 106 31.56 -15.37 1.26
C VAL A 106 31.01 -14.12 1.94
N SER A 107 29.69 -13.97 1.94
CA SER A 107 29.01 -12.86 2.58
C SER A 107 28.82 -13.15 4.07
N SER A 108 29.01 -12.14 4.93
CA SER A 108 28.77 -12.24 6.38
C SER A 108 27.26 -12.23 6.68
N SER A 109 26.56 -13.30 6.31
CA SER A 109 25.09 -13.36 6.37
C SER A 109 24.52 -13.84 7.71
N ALA A 110 25.36 -14.04 8.74
CA ALA A 110 24.90 -14.52 10.06
C ALA A 110 23.78 -13.65 10.65
N GLY A 111 23.89 -12.32 10.50
CA GLY A 111 22.82 -11.40 10.92
C GLY A 111 21.51 -11.60 10.15
N SER A 112 21.60 -11.83 8.84
CA SER A 112 20.44 -12.10 7.98
C SER A 112 19.75 -13.42 8.35
N TRP A 113 20.53 -14.46 8.67
CA TRP A 113 19.99 -15.76 9.14
C TRP A 113 19.28 -15.64 10.47
N ASN A 114 19.87 -14.93 11.43
CA ASN A 114 19.25 -14.68 12.74
C ASN A 114 17.96 -13.87 12.61
N ALA A 115 17.95 -12.83 11.77
CA ALA A 115 16.75 -12.05 11.48
C ALA A 115 15.66 -12.89 10.80
N SER A 116 16.04 -13.83 9.93
CA SER A 116 15.09 -14.74 9.26
C SER A 116 14.48 -15.73 10.24
N GLY A 117 15.28 -16.27 11.16
CA GLY A 117 14.81 -17.14 12.23
C GLY A 117 13.84 -16.43 13.19
N ALA A 118 14.14 -15.18 13.56
CA ALA A 118 13.26 -14.37 14.40
C ALA A 118 11.90 -14.09 13.72
N ALA A 119 11.91 -13.70 12.44
CA ALA A 119 10.70 -13.43 11.66
C ALA A 119 9.83 -14.69 11.50
N ALA A 120 10.44 -15.85 11.21
CA ALA A 120 9.71 -17.12 11.11
C ALA A 120 9.10 -17.54 12.46
N GLY A 121 9.80 -17.28 13.58
CA GLY A 121 9.30 -17.52 14.93
C GLY A 121 8.09 -16.64 15.27
N GLU A 122 8.08 -15.38 14.83
CA GLU A 122 6.95 -14.47 15.01
C GLU A 122 5.71 -14.94 14.24
N VAL A 123 5.88 -15.31 12.96
CA VAL A 123 4.79 -15.88 12.14
C VAL A 123 4.23 -17.14 12.80
N LYS A 124 5.11 -18.04 13.27
CA LYS A 124 4.68 -19.26 13.98
C LYS A 124 3.86 -18.93 15.23
N SER A 125 4.34 -18.02 16.08
CA SER A 125 3.64 -17.63 17.31
C SER A 125 2.22 -17.13 17.02
N ARG A 126 2.08 -16.32 15.97
CA ARG A 126 0.80 -15.77 15.55
C ARG A 126 -0.14 -16.82 14.95
N VAL A 127 0.38 -17.73 14.12
CA VAL A 127 -0.42 -18.85 13.57
C VAL A 127 -0.85 -19.83 14.66
N ASP A 128 0.02 -20.16 15.63
CA ASP A 128 -0.34 -21.04 16.74
C ASP A 128 -1.47 -20.43 17.60
N GLY A 129 -1.49 -19.11 17.75
CA GLY A 129 -2.55 -18.36 18.45
C GLY A 129 -3.92 -18.36 17.76
N VAL A 130 -3.97 -18.73 16.47
CA VAL A 130 -5.24 -18.90 15.72
C VAL A 130 -5.93 -20.21 16.09
N ARG A 131 -5.19 -21.21 16.56
CA ARG A 131 -5.71 -22.54 16.88
C ARG A 131 -6.46 -22.52 18.20
N ARG A 132 -7.78 -22.29 18.14
CA ARG A 132 -8.75 -22.68 19.16
C ARG A 132 -9.69 -23.73 18.59
#